data_AF-A0A1M7L7K1-F1
#
_entry.id   AF-A0A1M7L7K1-F1
#
_cell.length_a   1.000
_cell.length_b   1.000
_cell.length_c   1.000
_cell.angle_alpha   90.00
_cell.angle_beta   90.00
_cell.angle_gamma   90.00
#
_symmetry.space_group_name_H-M   'P 1'
#
loop_
_entity.id
_entity.type
_entity.pdbx_description
1 polymer ?
#
loop_
_entity_poly.entity_id
_entity_poly.type
_entity_poly.pdbx_seq_one_letter_code
_entity_poly.pdbx_strand_id
1 'polypeptide(L)'
;ANFGIDVTSPYAWYYDNKGTSSTSDDKYSHTWSVAKKLYSFIVLDSNPRRGAKARTYPYPGTTSDPYPDEISIGDLLFYDWEGDGEINHVSIYVANGTDPNSGYSGALVDQHTTNRYHAIWSLSYYNEDRETTNIYPVTLYLNF
;
A
#
# COMPACT_ATOMS: atom_id res chain seq x y z
N ALA A 1 -21.06 17.59 -0.46
CA ALA A 1 -20.78 17.47 0.98
C ALA A 1 -21.32 16.13 1.47
N ASN A 2 -20.46 15.20 1.84
CA ASN A 2 -20.85 13.89 2.37
C ASN A 2 -21.22 14.06 3.85
N PHE A 3 -22.52 14.19 4.13
CA PHE A 3 -23.04 14.31 5.49
C PHE A 3 -23.28 12.91 6.06
N GLY A 4 -22.46 12.47 7.03
CA GLY A 4 -22.85 11.42 7.97
C GLY A 4 -22.11 10.08 7.93
N ILE A 5 -21.08 9.89 7.09
CA ILE A 5 -20.29 8.67 7.16
C ILE A 5 -19.26 8.80 8.30
N ASP A 6 -19.32 7.88 9.26
CA ASP A 6 -18.36 7.77 10.36
C ASP A 6 -16.94 7.58 9.80
N VAL A 7 -16.00 8.44 10.23
CA VAL A 7 -14.58 8.40 9.83
C VAL A 7 -13.92 7.06 10.17
N THR A 8 -14.43 6.35 11.17
CA THR A 8 -13.94 5.05 11.62
C THR A 8 -14.60 3.88 10.90
N SER A 9 -15.64 4.13 10.09
CA SER A 9 -16.34 3.09 9.35
C SER A 9 -15.37 2.34 8.43
N PRO A 10 -15.34 1.00 8.50
CA PRO A 10 -14.47 0.20 7.64
C PRO A 10 -14.91 0.24 6.16
N TYR A 11 -16.09 0.79 5.86
CA TYR A 11 -16.64 0.89 4.50
C TYR A 11 -16.43 2.27 3.85
N ALA A 12 -15.97 3.24 4.62
CA ALA A 12 -15.79 4.61 4.16
C ALA A 12 -14.41 4.78 3.56
N TRP A 13 -14.29 5.18 2.29
CA TRP A 13 -13.02 5.60 1.67
C TRP A 13 -13.19 6.97 1.04
N TYR A 14 -12.71 8.02 1.71
CA TYR A 14 -12.83 9.38 1.22
C TYR A 14 -11.77 10.31 1.79
N TYR A 15 -11.49 11.36 1.03
CA TYR A 15 -10.81 12.57 1.43
C TYR A 15 -11.58 13.76 0.87
N ASP A 16 -11.82 14.77 1.69
CA ASP A 16 -12.58 15.96 1.35
C ASP A 16 -11.84 17.19 1.90
N ASN A 17 -11.19 17.91 0.99
CA ASN A 17 -10.45 19.16 1.26
C ASN A 17 -11.34 20.41 1.25
N LYS A 18 -12.67 20.25 1.17
CA LYS A 18 -13.65 21.34 1.10
C LYS A 18 -13.45 22.29 -0.09
N GLY A 19 -12.67 21.88 -1.10
CA GLY A 19 -12.28 22.74 -2.21
C GLY A 19 -11.29 23.84 -1.82
N THR A 20 -10.59 23.69 -0.69
CA THR A 20 -9.56 24.65 -0.25
C THR A 20 -8.16 24.03 -0.32
N SER A 21 -7.13 24.88 -0.23
CA SER A 21 -5.74 24.46 -0.13
C SER A 21 -5.26 24.26 1.32
N SER A 22 -6.08 24.62 2.32
CA SER A 22 -5.75 24.38 3.72
C SER A 22 -6.06 22.94 4.08
N THR A 23 -5.19 22.30 4.87
CA THR A 23 -5.43 20.93 5.37
C THR A 23 -6.06 20.91 6.75
N SER A 24 -6.23 22.08 7.39
CA SER A 24 -6.68 22.21 8.79
C SER A 24 -8.10 21.68 9.05
N ASP A 25 -8.94 21.67 8.02
CA ASP A 25 -10.35 21.27 8.07
C ASP A 25 -10.68 20.11 7.13
N ASP A 26 -9.63 19.47 6.60
CA ASP A 26 -9.76 18.25 5.80
C ASP A 26 -10.52 17.19 6.58
N LYS A 27 -11.41 16.48 5.89
CA LYS A 27 -12.06 15.30 6.44
C LYS A 27 -11.66 14.08 5.62
N TYR A 28 -11.29 13.02 6.31
CA TYR A 28 -10.93 11.76 5.69
C TYR A 28 -11.35 10.58 6.56
N SER A 29 -11.57 9.43 5.94
CA SER A 29 -11.79 8.17 6.65
C SER A 29 -10.46 7.56 7.09
N HIS A 30 -10.49 6.69 8.11
CA HIS A 30 -9.30 5.94 8.51
C HIS A 30 -8.79 5.01 7.39
N THR A 31 -9.67 4.49 6.54
CA THR A 31 -9.24 3.66 5.39
C THR A 31 -8.51 4.48 4.32
N TRP A 32 -8.61 5.81 4.34
CA TRP A 32 -7.84 6.70 3.47
C TRP A 32 -6.43 6.94 4.04
N SER A 33 -6.30 7.15 5.35
CA SER A 33 -5.05 7.62 5.97
C SER A 33 -4.22 6.55 6.69
N VAL A 34 -4.79 5.39 7.04
CA VAL A 34 -4.11 4.34 7.83
C VAL A 34 -3.93 3.07 7.01
N ALA A 35 -2.68 2.63 6.81
CA ALA A 35 -2.34 1.52 5.91
C ALA A 35 -3.07 0.21 6.25
N LYS A 36 -3.10 -0.20 7.52
CA LYS A 36 -3.88 -1.36 7.99
C LYS A 36 -5.38 -1.27 7.68
N LYS A 37 -5.96 -0.07 7.79
CA LYS A 37 -7.39 0.15 7.51
C LYS A 37 -7.66 0.17 6.02
N LEU A 38 -6.76 0.71 5.21
CA LEU A 38 -6.82 0.58 3.74
C LEU A 38 -6.76 -0.89 3.31
N TYR A 39 -5.82 -1.66 3.87
CA TYR A 39 -5.70 -3.10 3.61
C TYR A 39 -7.02 -3.82 3.92
N SER A 40 -7.54 -3.63 5.13
CA SER A 40 -8.79 -4.28 5.57
C SER A 40 -9.98 -3.87 4.70
N PHE A 41 -10.11 -2.58 4.36
CA PHE A 41 -11.11 -2.09 3.43
C PHE A 41 -11.04 -2.80 2.07
N ILE A 42 -9.85 -3.00 1.51
CA ILE A 42 -9.67 -3.61 0.19
C ILE A 42 -9.96 -5.11 0.20
N VAL A 43 -9.37 -5.84 1.17
CA VAL A 43 -9.31 -7.31 1.12
C VAL A 43 -10.27 -8.04 2.07
N LEU A 44 -10.77 -7.38 3.12
CA LEU A 44 -11.56 -8.01 4.19
C LEU A 44 -12.98 -7.47 4.27
N ASP A 45 -13.12 -6.15 4.39
CA ASP A 45 -14.34 -5.53 4.88
C ASP A 45 -15.30 -5.14 3.76
N SER A 46 -14.82 -4.86 2.54
CA SER A 46 -15.67 -4.44 1.43
C SER A 46 -16.52 -5.57 0.84
N ASN A 47 -17.77 -5.22 0.46
CA ASN A 47 -18.67 -6.07 -0.32
C ASN A 47 -19.28 -5.25 -1.49
N PRO A 48 -18.94 -5.56 -2.76
CA PRO A 48 -17.97 -6.56 -3.17
C PRO A 48 -16.55 -6.19 -2.71
N ARG A 49 -15.68 -7.20 -2.55
CA ARG A 49 -14.26 -6.98 -2.26
C ARG A 49 -13.63 -6.13 -3.36
N ARG A 50 -12.61 -5.35 -3.02
CA ARG A 50 -11.91 -4.46 -3.96
C ARG A 50 -10.54 -4.98 -4.40
N GLY A 51 -10.06 -6.03 -3.76
CA GLY A 51 -8.85 -6.72 -4.15
C GLY A 51 -8.69 -8.04 -3.39
N ALA A 52 -7.66 -8.77 -3.76
CA ALA A 52 -7.26 -10.01 -3.10
C ALA A 52 -5.76 -10.02 -2.83
N LYS A 53 -5.36 -10.83 -1.84
CA LYS A 53 -3.95 -11.15 -1.66
C LYS A 53 -3.49 -11.90 -2.90
N ALA A 54 -2.38 -11.46 -3.50
CA ALA A 54 -1.85 -12.10 -4.70
C ALA A 54 -1.21 -13.47 -4.39
N ARG A 55 -0.92 -13.75 -3.11
CA ARG A 55 -0.42 -15.06 -2.68
C ARG A 55 -0.86 -15.39 -1.26
N THR A 56 -0.74 -16.67 -0.91
CA THR A 56 -1.15 -17.20 0.41
C THR A 56 -0.26 -16.71 1.56
N TYR A 57 1.03 -16.48 1.30
CA TYR A 57 2.03 -16.08 2.30
C TYR A 57 2.71 -14.77 1.92
N PRO A 58 3.13 -13.90 2.87
CA PRO A 58 3.90 -12.70 2.55
C PRO A 58 5.31 -13.02 2.07
N TYR A 59 5.94 -12.07 1.36
CA TYR A 59 7.38 -12.12 1.10
C TYR A 59 8.16 -11.58 2.31
N PRO A 60 9.36 -12.11 2.60
CA PRO A 60 10.25 -11.46 3.55
C PRO A 60 10.79 -10.15 2.94
N GLY A 61 11.04 -9.14 3.78
CA GLY A 61 11.66 -7.88 3.35
C GLY A 61 13.06 -8.03 2.79
N THR A 62 13.73 -9.16 3.07
CA THR A 62 15.03 -9.53 2.51
C THR A 62 14.97 -10.19 1.14
N THR A 63 13.78 -10.39 0.56
CA THR A 63 13.64 -11.04 -0.74
C THR A 63 14.46 -10.34 -1.84
N SER A 64 15.10 -11.15 -2.69
CA SER A 64 15.80 -10.73 -3.90
C SER A 64 14.97 -10.92 -5.17
N ASP A 65 13.71 -11.32 -5.03
CA ASP A 65 12.85 -11.56 -6.18
C ASP A 65 12.62 -10.25 -6.95
N PRO A 66 12.95 -10.18 -8.26
CA PRO A 66 12.85 -8.94 -9.01
C PRO A 66 11.39 -8.52 -9.20
N TYR A 67 10.46 -9.47 -9.25
CA TYR A 67 9.02 -9.20 -9.42
C TYR A 67 8.22 -10.05 -8.42
N PRO A 68 7.32 -9.43 -7.66
CA PRO A 68 6.34 -10.17 -6.86
C PRO A 68 5.31 -10.85 -7.78
N ASP A 69 4.93 -12.07 -7.44
CA ASP A 69 3.98 -12.86 -8.24
C ASP A 69 2.57 -12.27 -8.20
N GLU A 70 1.81 -12.49 -9.27
CA GLU A 70 0.36 -12.24 -9.35
C GLU A 70 -0.09 -10.78 -9.14
N ILE A 71 0.84 -9.82 -9.20
CA ILE A 71 0.52 -8.38 -9.27
C ILE A 71 1.08 -7.71 -10.52
N SER A 72 0.56 -6.52 -10.81
CA SER A 72 0.85 -5.71 -11.98
C SER A 72 0.92 -4.22 -11.63
N ILE A 73 1.36 -3.40 -12.58
CA ILE A 73 1.37 -1.94 -12.39
C ILE A 73 -0.04 -1.44 -12.04
N GLY A 74 -0.15 -0.68 -10.95
CA GLY A 74 -1.40 -0.20 -10.36
C GLY A 74 -1.77 -0.94 -9.07
N ASP A 75 -1.22 -2.13 -8.84
CA ASP A 75 -1.46 -2.91 -7.63
C ASP A 75 -0.67 -2.38 -6.43
N LEU A 76 -1.06 -2.83 -5.23
CA LEU A 76 -0.54 -2.31 -3.98
C LEU A 76 0.37 -3.32 -3.30
N LEU A 77 1.41 -2.82 -2.64
CA LEU A 77 2.25 -3.59 -1.74
C LEU A 77 2.13 -3.01 -0.34
N PHE A 78 1.67 -3.83 0.60
CA PHE A 78 1.56 -3.47 2.00
C PHE A 78 2.72 -4.05 2.79
N TYR A 79 3.23 -3.30 3.75
CA TYR A 79 4.39 -3.68 4.54
C TYR A 79 4.05 -3.67 6.02
N ASP A 80 4.41 -4.77 6.67
CA ASP A 80 4.47 -4.98 8.11
C ASP A 80 5.94 -5.01 8.48
N TRP A 81 6.48 -3.95 9.06
CA TRP A 81 7.92 -3.79 9.27
C TRP A 81 8.43 -4.67 10.39
N GLU A 82 7.64 -4.79 11.47
CA GLU A 82 7.98 -5.51 12.68
C GLU A 82 7.65 -7.02 12.59
N GLY A 83 6.88 -7.43 11.58
CA GLY A 83 6.47 -8.81 11.37
C GLY A 83 5.42 -9.29 12.36
N ASP A 84 4.71 -8.39 13.03
CA ASP A 84 3.76 -8.66 14.11
C ASP A 84 2.31 -8.80 13.62
N GLY A 85 2.10 -8.68 12.30
CA GLY A 85 0.79 -8.72 11.66
C GLY A 85 0.12 -7.35 11.52
N GLU A 86 0.71 -6.28 12.05
CA GLU A 86 0.24 -4.92 11.81
C GLU A 86 0.88 -4.31 10.57
N ILE A 87 0.06 -3.71 9.71
CA ILE A 87 0.53 -3.12 8.45
C ILE A 87 0.79 -1.65 8.69
N ASN A 88 2.05 -1.26 8.56
CA ASN A 88 2.53 0.10 8.83
C ASN A 88 2.55 0.96 7.57
N HIS A 89 2.75 0.36 6.40
CA HIS A 89 2.95 1.11 5.17
C HIS A 89 2.35 0.47 3.92
N VAL A 90 2.22 1.28 2.87
CA VAL A 90 1.75 0.84 1.55
C VAL A 90 2.45 1.63 0.46
N SER A 91 2.80 0.96 -0.64
CA SER A 91 3.26 1.56 -1.89
C SER A 91 2.40 1.10 -3.06
N ILE A 92 2.47 1.83 -4.16
CA ILE A 92 1.85 1.43 -5.44
C ILE A 92 2.94 0.98 -6.41
N TYR A 93 2.70 -0.14 -7.10
CA TYR A 93 3.55 -0.61 -8.19
C TYR A 93 3.33 0.26 -9.42
N VAL A 94 4.36 0.96 -9.91
CA VAL A 94 4.22 1.97 -10.97
C VAL A 94 4.94 1.64 -12.27
N ALA A 95 6.03 0.88 -12.22
CA ALA A 95 6.86 0.63 -13.40
C ALA A 95 7.75 -0.60 -13.25
N ASN A 96 8.20 -1.15 -14.38
CA ASN A 96 9.34 -2.08 -14.42
C ASN A 96 10.59 -1.30 -14.82
N GLY A 97 11.69 -1.54 -14.14
CA GLY A 97 12.94 -0.86 -14.48
C GLY A 97 14.05 -1.14 -13.49
N THR A 98 14.99 -0.19 -13.42
CA THR A 98 16.08 -0.21 -12.44
C THR A 98 15.89 0.92 -11.47
N ASP A 99 15.88 0.59 -10.19
CA ASP A 99 15.87 1.54 -9.10
C ASP A 99 17.10 2.46 -9.19
N PRO A 100 16.91 3.78 -9.28
CA PRO A 100 18.00 4.73 -9.51
C PRO A 100 18.98 4.83 -8.34
N ASN A 101 18.61 4.44 -7.12
CA ASN A 101 19.48 4.56 -5.95
C ASN A 101 20.07 3.21 -5.51
N SER A 102 19.31 2.12 -5.59
CA SER A 102 19.82 0.78 -5.20
C SER A 102 20.52 0.05 -6.34
N GLY A 103 20.22 0.39 -7.60
CA GLY A 103 20.72 -0.32 -8.78
C GLY A 103 20.05 -1.67 -9.03
N TYR A 104 19.07 -2.08 -8.21
CA TYR A 104 18.31 -3.31 -8.43
C TYR A 104 17.25 -3.13 -9.51
N SER A 105 17.10 -4.14 -10.36
CA SER A 105 16.10 -4.16 -11.43
C SER A 105 14.92 -5.04 -11.06
N GLY A 106 13.70 -4.59 -11.37
CA GLY A 106 12.48 -5.29 -11.00
C GLY A 106 11.23 -4.41 -11.07
N ALA A 107 10.23 -4.81 -10.29
CA ALA A 107 9.06 -4.00 -9.99
C ALA A 107 9.47 -2.78 -9.16
N LEU A 108 9.04 -1.60 -9.61
CA LEU A 108 9.34 -0.32 -8.97
C LEU A 108 8.07 0.27 -8.37
N VAL A 109 8.21 0.82 -7.17
CA VAL A 109 7.13 1.36 -6.37
C VAL A 109 7.35 2.84 -6.05
N ASP A 110 6.23 3.53 -5.90
CA ASP A 110 6.18 4.90 -5.38
C ASP A 110 5.51 4.92 -4.00
N GLN A 111 6.06 5.74 -3.09
CA GLN A 111 5.46 5.96 -1.77
C GLN A 111 5.74 7.34 -1.17
N HIS A 112 4.81 7.80 -0.34
CA HIS A 112 4.79 9.18 0.15
C HIS A 112 5.67 9.43 1.40
N THR A 113 5.73 8.51 2.38
CA THR A 113 6.31 8.82 3.71
C THR A 113 7.77 9.29 3.65
N THR A 114 8.55 8.72 2.74
CA THR A 114 9.96 9.09 2.50
C THR A 114 10.19 9.54 1.06
N ASN A 115 9.13 9.93 0.34
CA ASN A 115 9.17 10.35 -1.07
C ASN A 115 10.01 9.42 -1.96
N ARG A 116 9.71 8.11 -1.96
CA ARG A 116 10.40 7.19 -2.87
C ARG A 116 9.72 7.23 -4.21
N TYR A 117 10.52 7.56 -5.22
CA TYR A 117 10.16 7.50 -6.63
C TYR A 117 10.94 6.34 -7.24
N HIS A 118 10.24 5.39 -7.84
CA HIS A 118 10.82 4.26 -8.57
C HIS A 118 11.80 3.42 -7.73
N ALA A 119 11.47 3.17 -6.46
CA ALA A 119 12.26 2.28 -5.59
C ALA A 119 11.95 0.81 -5.87
N ILE A 120 12.91 -0.09 -5.68
CA ILE A 120 12.65 -1.53 -5.77
C ILE A 120 11.55 -1.96 -4.79
N TRP A 121 10.59 -2.76 -5.25
CA TRP A 121 9.37 -3.11 -4.49
C TRP A 121 9.62 -3.76 -3.13
N SER A 122 10.71 -4.51 -2.97
CA SER A 122 11.02 -5.16 -1.69
C SER A 122 11.45 -4.15 -0.63
N LEU A 123 11.87 -2.95 -1.06
CA LEU A 123 12.47 -1.90 -0.24
C LEU A 123 13.67 -2.38 0.61
N SER A 124 14.23 -3.56 0.34
CA SER A 124 15.32 -4.19 1.11
C SER A 124 16.54 -3.27 1.28
N TYR A 125 16.87 -2.50 0.24
CA TYR A 125 17.96 -1.51 0.29
C TYR A 125 17.66 -0.32 1.22
N TYR A 126 16.40 0.05 1.37
CA TYR A 126 15.96 1.27 2.08
C TYR A 126 15.38 1.01 3.47
N ASN A 127 15.15 -0.24 3.82
CA ASN A 127 14.45 -0.64 5.02
C ASN A 127 15.44 -1.27 6.00
N GLU A 128 15.70 -0.57 7.11
CA GLU A 128 16.57 -1.07 8.18
C GLU A 128 15.95 -2.28 8.89
N ASP A 129 14.62 -2.39 8.90
CA ASP A 129 13.85 -3.47 9.52
C ASP A 129 13.54 -4.63 8.56
N ARG A 130 14.23 -4.71 7.41
CA ARG A 130 13.93 -5.71 6.36
C ARG A 130 13.94 -7.16 6.83
N GLU A 131 14.69 -7.47 7.90
CA GLU A 131 14.83 -8.82 8.45
C GLU A 131 13.55 -9.31 9.14
N THR A 132 12.76 -8.39 9.71
CA THR A 132 11.46 -8.68 10.34
C THR A 132 10.29 -8.40 9.40
N THR A 133 10.54 -7.67 8.32
CA THR A 133 9.48 -7.19 7.44
C THR A 133 8.76 -8.31 6.69
N ASN A 134 7.43 -8.24 6.68
CA ASN A 134 6.55 -9.01 5.80
C ASN A 134 5.90 -8.10 4.75
N ILE A 135 5.93 -8.52 3.48
CA ILE A 135 5.36 -7.78 2.35
C ILE A 135 4.16 -8.53 1.81
N TYR A 136 3.02 -7.85 1.69
CA TYR A 136 1.75 -8.37 1.20
C TYR A 136 1.37 -7.70 -0.11
N PRO A 137 1.64 -8.35 -1.26
CA PRO A 137 1.11 -7.93 -2.55
C PRO A 137 -0.41 -8.10 -2.59
N VAL A 138 -1.11 -7.07 -3.09
CA VAL A 138 -2.56 -7.04 -3.22
C VAL A 138 -2.94 -6.61 -4.63
N THR A 139 -3.59 -7.53 -5.35
CA THR A 139 -4.17 -7.28 -6.67
C THR A 139 -5.49 -6.54 -6.51
N LEU A 140 -5.62 -5.37 -7.13
CA LEU A 140 -6.87 -4.61 -7.15
C LEU A 140 -7.80 -5.13 -8.25
N TYR A 141 -9.09 -5.23 -7.94
CA TYR A 141 -10.09 -5.54 -8.95
C TYR A 141 -10.43 -4.30 -9.77
N LEU A 142 -10.49 -4.46 -11.08
CA LEU A 142 -10.80 -3.38 -12.01
C LEU A 142 -12.31 -3.11 -12.14
N ASN A 143 -13.16 -4.03 -11.64
CA ASN A 143 -14.62 -3.94 -11.70
C ASN A 143 -15.22 -4.21 -10.31
N PHE A 144 -16.20 -3.41 -9.90
CA PHE A 144 -16.95 -3.52 -8.64
C PHE A 144 -18.46 -3.46 -8.91
#